data_AF-A0A939FV53-F1
#
_entry.id   AF-A0A939FV53-F1
#
_cell.length_a   1.000
_cell.length_b   1.000
_cell.length_c   1.000
_cell.angle_alpha   90.00
_cell.angle_beta   90.00
_cell.angle_gamma   90.00
#
_symmetry.space_group_name_H-M   'P 1'
#
loop_
_entity.id
_entity.type
_entity.pdbx_description
1 polymer ?
#
loop_
_entity_poly.entity_id
_entity_poly.type
_entity_poly.pdbx_seq_one_letter_code
_entity_poly.pdbx_strand_id
1 'polypeptide(L)'
;MQSFIQHSRAPTFCLAAPAPKADEDHILRGAETPFREAGIENVGVTPAPVRLKLWELQQRTLTEFCAEIGVKFLPNPEGTRNADGFLEPAYYGRDSSHANVAYGGLVVEQLLAESSATVPVRPQRGARFRRVSGAGLLRVGRQLSQCRLWRFRHSAAARRVERNHEFKGFAIAKTDHPYRHLPDTAFWKRSVAKPAASEVDPVTGFDLKIGPQTRVATAGSCFAQHIARHLQKSGFLYYVAEDGHPIIPEPIRRANNYGTFSARYGNVYTARQLRQLIERAEGEFTPSEAAWIDPDGTVRDPFRPAIQPGNFVSVEEMMADRAQHLAIVRAMFQSLDVFVFTLGLTECWRSKADGAVFPLCPGVEGGTFDPERYEFYNQPVADVVADMEAVIAYLKRVNPKAEIVLTVSPVPLMATAAPDQHVLSATTYSKSVLRVAAQTLDEGHANVHYFPSYEIITGAFNRGAYYAGDLRNVTENGVSHVMRLFLKHATDTRAQNAPVQAPPQNQGDANEAFKRAAEKFVEVECEEAALDR
;
A
#
# COMPACT_ATOMS: atom_id res chain seq x y z
N MET A 1 7.66 24.45 2.99
CA MET A 1 7.65 25.85 3.47
C MET A 1 8.46 26.79 2.58
N GLN A 2 9.75 26.53 2.31
CA GLN A 2 10.59 27.41 1.46
C GLN A 2 9.99 27.68 0.06
N SER A 3 9.44 26.65 -0.59
CA SER A 3 8.70 26.81 -1.86
C SER A 3 7.45 27.68 -1.73
N PHE A 4 6.73 27.65 -0.60
CA PHE A 4 5.55 28.50 -0.38
C PHE A 4 5.95 29.95 -0.13
N ILE A 5 6.99 30.18 0.69
CA ILE A 5 7.53 31.52 1.01
C ILE A 5 8.10 32.19 -0.25
N GLN A 6 8.80 31.44 -1.11
CA GLN A 6 9.35 31.97 -2.36
C GLN A 6 8.29 32.39 -3.38
N HIS A 7 7.08 31.82 -3.30
CA HIS A 7 6.01 32.07 -4.28
C HIS A 7 4.83 32.87 -3.71
N SER A 8 4.77 33.04 -2.38
CA SER A 8 3.79 33.90 -1.71
C SER A 8 4.20 35.36 -1.83
N ARG A 9 3.26 36.21 -2.26
CA ARG A 9 3.41 37.68 -2.24
C ARG A 9 2.97 38.29 -0.90
N ALA A 10 2.40 37.50 -0.01
CA ALA A 10 1.93 37.94 1.30
C ALA A 10 2.96 37.58 2.38
N PRO A 11 3.17 38.45 3.40
CA PRO A 11 3.96 38.11 4.57
C PRO A 11 3.45 36.81 5.20
N THR A 12 4.36 35.86 5.43
CA THR A 12 4.04 34.57 6.05
C THR A 12 4.51 34.58 7.49
N PHE A 13 3.59 34.31 8.42
CA PHE A 13 3.85 34.26 9.85
C PHE A 13 3.62 32.84 10.39
N CYS A 14 4.44 32.44 11.35
CA CYS A 14 4.18 31.25 12.16
C CYS A 14 3.65 31.70 13.52
N LEU A 15 2.43 31.30 13.88
CA LEU A 15 1.78 31.71 15.13
C LEU A 15 2.16 30.78 16.27
N ALA A 16 2.52 31.35 17.41
CA ALA A 16 2.63 30.61 18.67
C ALA A 16 1.27 30.01 19.05
N ALA A 17 1.27 28.71 19.40
CA ALA A 17 0.13 28.12 20.10
C ALA A 17 -0.09 28.86 21.43
N PRO A 18 -1.33 29.01 21.93
CA PRO A 18 -1.59 29.57 23.25
C PRO A 18 -0.76 28.88 24.33
N ALA A 19 -0.36 29.61 25.36
CA ALA A 19 0.23 29.00 26.55
C ALA A 19 -0.73 27.94 27.15
N PRO A 20 -0.23 26.91 27.82
CA PRO A 20 -1.10 25.91 28.43
C PRO A 20 -1.95 26.52 29.54
N LYS A 21 -3.14 25.97 29.78
CA LYS A 21 -4.02 26.31 30.91
C LYS A 21 -3.44 25.74 32.20
N ALA A 22 -3.37 26.52 33.27
CA ALA A 22 -2.90 26.01 34.57
C ALA A 22 -3.93 25.08 35.23
N ASP A 23 -5.22 25.41 35.07
CA ASP A 23 -6.35 24.72 35.71
C ASP A 23 -6.60 23.32 35.09
N GLU A 24 -6.29 22.29 35.87
CA GLU A 24 -6.47 20.89 35.49
C GLU A 24 -7.93 20.47 35.49
N ASP A 25 -8.76 21.02 36.38
CA ASP A 25 -10.18 20.72 36.43
C ASP A 25 -10.92 21.31 35.22
N HIS A 26 -10.52 22.49 34.77
CA HIS A 26 -11.01 23.07 33.51
C HIS A 26 -10.68 22.16 32.33
N ILE A 27 -9.46 21.63 32.27
CA ILE A 27 -9.02 20.71 31.21
C ILE A 27 -9.82 19.41 31.25
N LEU A 28 -10.03 18.82 32.43
CA LEU A 28 -10.80 17.59 32.58
C LEU A 28 -12.27 17.78 32.18
N ARG A 29 -12.92 18.86 32.63
CA ARG A 29 -14.31 19.16 32.26
C ARG A 29 -14.45 19.45 30.76
N GLY A 30 -13.48 20.17 30.20
CA GLY A 30 -13.41 20.56 28.79
C GLY A 30 -12.80 19.51 27.85
N ALA A 31 -12.47 18.32 28.34
CA ALA A 31 -11.77 17.31 27.57
C ALA A 31 -12.54 16.93 26.30
N GLU A 32 -11.90 17.10 25.16
CA GLU A 32 -12.44 16.75 23.84
C GLU A 32 -12.55 15.21 23.69
N THR A 33 -13.42 14.72 22.79
CA THR A 33 -13.73 13.28 22.62
C THR A 33 -12.49 12.36 22.58
N PRO A 34 -11.40 12.68 21.85
CA PRO A 34 -10.21 11.84 21.82
C PRO A 34 -9.53 11.67 23.18
N PHE A 35 -9.56 12.70 24.03
CA PHE A 35 -9.00 12.62 25.38
C PHE A 35 -9.88 11.80 26.32
N ARG A 36 -11.20 11.89 26.16
CA ARG A 36 -12.16 11.06 26.92
C ARG A 36 -12.05 9.58 26.56
N GLU A 37 -11.96 9.27 25.28
CA GLU A 37 -11.76 7.90 24.78
C GLU A 37 -10.41 7.31 25.23
N ALA A 38 -9.37 8.15 25.36
CA ALA A 38 -8.09 7.76 25.94
C ALA A 38 -8.11 7.59 27.47
N GLY A 39 -9.26 7.80 28.12
CA GLY A 39 -9.44 7.61 29.55
C GLY A 39 -8.77 8.70 30.40
N ILE A 40 -8.77 9.96 29.94
CA ILE A 40 -8.17 11.09 30.70
C ILE A 40 -8.73 11.22 32.12
N GLU A 41 -9.97 10.80 32.36
CA GLU A 41 -10.59 10.75 33.69
C GLU A 41 -9.87 9.78 34.64
N ASN A 42 -9.29 8.72 34.09
CA ASN A 42 -8.57 7.68 34.85
C ASN A 42 -7.06 7.95 34.94
N VAL A 43 -6.48 8.58 33.92
CA VAL A 43 -5.03 8.81 33.81
C VAL A 43 -4.62 10.19 34.35
N GLY A 44 -5.55 11.13 34.40
CA GLY A 44 -5.33 12.50 34.88
C GLY A 44 -4.65 13.41 33.85
N VAL A 45 -4.54 14.69 34.20
CA VAL A 45 -3.84 15.68 33.38
C VAL A 45 -2.37 15.73 33.81
N THR A 46 -1.46 15.81 32.83
CA THR A 46 -0.04 16.02 33.13
C THR A 46 0.14 17.30 33.95
N PRO A 47 0.94 17.28 35.04
CA PRO A 47 1.08 18.44 35.93
C PRO A 47 1.40 19.74 35.20
N ALA A 48 0.72 20.82 35.58
CA ALA A 48 0.85 22.13 34.91
C ALA A 48 2.31 22.59 34.67
N PRO A 49 3.26 22.48 35.62
CA PRO A 49 4.65 22.90 35.39
C PRO A 49 5.38 22.11 34.29
N VAL A 50 5.02 20.84 34.09
CA VAL A 50 5.60 19.99 33.04
C VAL A 50 5.07 20.40 31.68
N ARG A 51 3.76 20.66 31.58
CA ARG A 51 3.12 21.16 30.35
C ARG A 51 3.71 22.50 29.93
N LEU A 52 3.93 23.42 30.88
CA LEU A 52 4.56 24.71 30.61
C LEU A 52 5.99 24.54 30.08
N LYS A 53 6.83 23.72 30.73
CA LYS A 53 8.21 23.48 30.27
C LYS A 53 8.28 22.89 28.86
N LEU A 54 7.42 21.92 28.55
CA LEU A 54 7.36 21.32 27.21
C LEU A 54 6.91 22.33 26.16
N TRP A 55 5.91 23.15 26.49
CA TRP A 55 5.43 24.20 25.62
C TRP A 55 6.52 25.27 25.38
N GLU A 56 7.25 25.70 26.41
CA GLU A 56 8.35 26.66 26.27
C GLU A 56 9.49 26.13 25.40
N LEU A 57 9.83 24.85 25.56
CA LEU A 57 10.80 24.17 24.69
C LEU A 57 10.31 24.20 23.24
N GLN A 58 9.05 23.85 23.00
CA GLN A 58 8.43 23.92 21.67
C GLN A 58 8.51 25.34 21.08
N GLN A 59 8.19 26.39 21.86
CA GLN A 59 8.27 27.78 21.38
C GLN A 59 9.71 28.17 21.00
N ARG A 60 10.71 27.78 21.78
CA ARG A 60 12.13 28.05 21.48
C ARG A 60 12.57 27.35 20.19
N THR A 61 12.31 26.05 20.08
CA THR A 61 12.63 25.28 18.87
C THR A 61 11.91 25.84 17.64
N LEU A 62 10.64 26.24 17.78
CA LEU A 62 9.88 26.81 16.69
C LEU A 62 10.40 28.20 16.27
N THR A 63 10.83 29.02 17.22
CA THR A 63 11.47 30.32 16.96
C THR A 63 12.77 30.15 16.17
N GLU A 64 13.64 29.22 16.62
CA GLU A 64 14.91 28.89 15.94
C GLU A 64 14.66 28.38 14.52
N PHE A 65 13.72 27.44 14.37
CA PHE A 65 13.35 26.89 13.07
C PHE A 65 12.81 27.96 12.12
N CYS A 66 11.93 28.85 12.60
CA CYS A 66 11.39 29.96 11.81
C CYS A 66 12.49 30.91 11.34
N ALA A 67 13.48 31.21 12.19
CA ALA A 67 14.61 32.03 11.83
C ALA A 67 15.47 31.39 10.72
N GLU A 68 15.70 30.08 10.78
CA GLU A 68 16.45 29.32 9.76
C GLU A 68 15.79 29.39 8.37
N ILE A 69 14.45 29.32 8.32
CA ILE A 69 13.70 29.28 7.06
C ILE A 69 13.20 30.67 6.60
N GLY A 70 13.55 31.74 7.31
CA GLY A 70 13.16 33.12 6.97
C GLY A 70 11.67 33.42 7.17
N VAL A 71 10.99 32.72 8.08
CA VAL A 71 9.58 32.99 8.48
C VAL A 71 9.57 33.80 9.76
N LYS A 72 8.71 34.81 9.84
CA LYS A 72 8.54 35.56 11.09
C LYS A 72 7.69 34.75 12.06
N PHE A 73 8.27 34.40 13.20
CA PHE A 73 7.55 33.80 14.31
C PHE A 73 6.82 34.88 15.11
N LEU A 74 5.54 34.66 15.41
CA LEU A 74 4.69 35.57 16.17
C LEU A 74 4.42 34.96 17.56
N PRO A 75 4.99 35.51 18.64
CA PRO A 75 4.77 35.01 19.99
C PRO A 75 3.33 35.28 20.45
N ASN A 76 2.91 34.70 21.59
CA ASN A 76 1.61 35.03 22.19
C ASN A 76 1.48 36.54 22.41
N PRO A 77 0.29 37.13 22.22
CA PRO A 77 0.08 38.56 22.46
C PRO A 77 0.42 38.94 23.90
N GLU A 78 0.97 40.14 24.09
CA GLU A 78 1.29 40.65 25.42
C GLU A 78 0.05 40.68 26.34
N GLY A 79 0.24 40.40 27.62
CA GLY A 79 -0.86 40.37 28.60
C GLY A 79 -1.78 39.15 28.52
N THR A 80 -1.53 38.19 27.62
CA THR A 80 -2.30 36.94 27.56
C THR A 80 -1.80 35.84 28.51
N ARG A 81 -0.62 36.03 29.09
CA ARG A 81 0.00 35.11 30.05
C ARG A 81 -0.03 35.71 31.46
N ASN A 82 -0.28 34.86 32.45
CA ASN A 82 -0.18 35.23 33.85
C ASN A 82 1.29 35.31 34.31
N ALA A 83 1.52 35.70 35.57
CA ALA A 83 2.87 35.84 36.15
C ALA A 83 3.68 34.53 36.14
N ASP A 84 3.00 33.38 36.18
CA ASP A 84 3.59 32.05 36.15
C ASP A 84 3.80 31.51 34.72
N GLY A 85 3.44 32.31 33.70
CA GLY A 85 3.66 31.98 32.29
C GLY A 85 2.58 31.11 31.64
N PHE A 86 1.50 30.78 32.35
CA PHE A 86 0.33 30.08 31.81
C PHE A 86 -0.62 31.04 31.11
N LEU A 87 -1.55 30.51 30.31
CA LEU A 87 -2.61 31.32 29.72
C LEU A 87 -3.50 31.90 30.83
N GLU A 88 -3.81 33.18 30.74
CA GLU A 88 -4.71 33.85 31.68
C GLU A 88 -6.14 33.28 31.54
N PRO A 89 -6.83 32.92 32.64
CA PRO A 89 -8.19 32.36 32.60
C PRO A 89 -9.20 33.14 31.78
N ALA A 90 -9.06 34.47 31.69
CA ALA A 90 -9.89 35.33 30.84
C ALA A 90 -9.86 34.94 29.35
N TYR A 91 -8.82 34.22 28.90
CA TYR A 91 -8.63 33.75 27.53
C TYR A 91 -8.93 32.26 27.33
N TYR A 92 -9.52 31.56 28.31
CA TYR A 92 -9.81 30.13 28.17
C TYR A 92 -10.94 29.87 27.16
N GLY A 93 -10.65 29.02 26.17
CA GLY A 93 -11.69 28.34 25.40
C GLY A 93 -12.45 27.33 26.26
N ARG A 94 -13.64 26.91 25.80
CA ARG A 94 -14.54 25.99 26.51
C ARG A 94 -14.00 24.56 26.59
N ASP A 95 -13.07 24.21 25.71
CA ASP A 95 -12.44 22.90 25.63
C ASP A 95 -11.13 22.83 26.45
N SER A 96 -10.42 21.72 26.33
CA SER A 96 -9.15 21.46 26.99
C SER A 96 -7.97 22.26 26.44
N SER A 97 -7.99 22.68 25.17
CA SER A 97 -6.79 23.00 24.41
C SER A 97 -6.76 24.40 23.80
N HIS A 98 -7.90 24.97 23.42
CA HIS A 98 -7.98 26.25 22.72
C HIS A 98 -8.11 27.45 23.67
N ALA A 99 -7.61 28.59 23.20
CA ALA A 99 -7.97 29.90 23.73
C ALA A 99 -9.29 30.39 23.12
N ASN A 100 -9.92 31.40 23.74
CA ASN A 100 -11.20 31.92 23.28
C ASN A 100 -11.06 32.98 22.17
N VAL A 101 -12.21 33.48 21.71
CA VAL A 101 -12.31 34.47 20.63
C VAL A 101 -11.60 35.80 20.98
N ALA A 102 -11.57 36.20 22.25
CA ALA A 102 -10.87 37.43 22.67
C ALA A 102 -9.35 37.30 22.45
N TYR A 103 -8.77 36.14 22.76
CA TYR A 103 -7.37 35.84 22.43
C TYR A 103 -7.14 35.87 20.91
N GLY A 104 -8.05 35.28 20.13
CA GLY A 104 -7.98 35.32 18.66
C GLY A 104 -7.98 36.75 18.11
N GLY A 105 -8.76 37.65 18.70
CA GLY A 105 -8.76 39.08 18.36
C GLY A 105 -7.39 39.73 18.54
N LEU A 106 -6.73 39.50 19.68
CA LEU A 106 -5.39 40.03 19.96
C LEU A 106 -4.32 39.49 18.99
N VAL A 107 -4.43 38.22 18.59
CA VAL A 107 -3.53 37.63 17.57
C VAL A 107 -3.72 38.31 16.20
N VAL A 108 -4.97 38.61 15.81
CA VAL A 108 -5.26 39.31 14.56
C VAL A 108 -4.74 40.75 14.60
N GLU A 109 -4.91 41.46 15.71
CA GLU A 109 -4.36 42.81 15.90
C GLU A 109 -2.83 42.81 15.77
N GLN A 110 -2.16 41.84 16.41
CA GLN A 110 -0.72 41.68 16.35
C GLN A 110 -0.24 41.37 14.91
N LEU A 111 -0.95 40.50 14.17
CA LEU A 111 -0.67 40.21 12.76
C LEU A 111 -0.81 41.44 11.86
N LEU A 112 -1.87 42.23 12.07
CA LEU A 112 -2.12 43.44 11.27
C LEU A 112 -1.01 44.47 11.49
N ALA A 113 -0.60 44.72 12.74
CA ALA A 113 0.50 45.61 13.08
C ALA A 113 1.82 45.21 12.38
N GLU A 114 2.08 43.91 12.29
CA GLU A 114 3.29 43.35 11.66
C GLU A 114 3.25 43.38 10.13
N SER A 115 2.06 43.26 9.53
CA SER A 115 1.87 43.28 8.07
C SER A 115 2.02 44.68 7.44
N SER A 116 1.75 45.74 8.19
CA SER A 116 1.90 47.14 7.74
C SER A 116 3.34 47.60 7.53
N ALA A 117 4.34 46.80 7.93
CA ALA A 117 5.75 47.19 7.94
C ALA A 117 6.57 46.81 6.69
N THR A 118 6.05 46.04 5.71
CA THR A 118 6.86 45.52 4.58
C THR A 118 6.14 45.50 3.21
N VAL A 119 6.54 46.37 2.26
CA VAL A 119 6.26 46.23 0.81
C VAL A 119 7.45 46.76 -0.02
N PRO A 120 8.02 45.97 -0.95
CA PRO A 120 7.88 46.30 -2.38
C PRO A 120 7.70 45.10 -3.33
N VAL A 121 6.93 45.34 -4.40
CA VAL A 121 6.57 44.43 -5.50
C VAL A 121 7.60 44.49 -6.66
N ARG A 122 7.89 43.35 -7.33
CA ARG A 122 8.49 43.32 -8.68
C ARG A 122 7.87 42.27 -9.63
N PRO A 123 7.93 42.47 -10.97
CA PRO A 123 6.99 41.92 -11.94
C PRO A 123 7.50 40.72 -12.77
N GLN A 124 6.53 39.97 -13.34
CA GLN A 124 6.70 38.80 -14.21
C GLN A 124 7.24 39.12 -15.62
N ARG A 125 7.94 38.16 -16.25
CA ARG A 125 8.22 38.13 -17.70
C ARG A 125 7.66 36.84 -18.32
N GLY A 126 7.11 37.00 -19.53
CA GLY A 126 6.23 36.05 -20.21
C GLY A 126 6.90 35.10 -21.21
N ALA A 127 6.08 34.13 -21.62
CA ALA A 127 6.40 33.05 -22.54
C ALA A 127 6.46 33.49 -24.01
N ARG A 128 7.22 32.75 -24.83
CA ARG A 128 7.14 32.77 -26.29
C ARG A 128 6.94 31.36 -26.83
N PHE A 129 5.88 31.20 -27.63
CA PHE A 129 5.57 30.05 -28.48
C PHE A 129 6.36 30.09 -29.80
N ARG A 130 6.66 28.92 -30.37
CA ARG A 130 6.90 28.75 -31.81
C ARG A 130 6.15 27.51 -32.33
N ARG A 131 5.34 27.73 -33.37
CA ARG A 131 4.72 26.71 -34.23
C ARG A 131 5.72 26.21 -35.26
N VAL A 132 5.61 24.93 -35.65
CA VAL A 132 5.95 24.46 -37.01
C VAL A 132 4.89 23.43 -37.44
N SER A 133 4.37 23.63 -38.65
CA SER A 133 3.43 22.80 -39.40
C SER A 133 4.16 21.87 -40.37
N GLY A 134 3.61 20.69 -40.67
CA GLY A 134 4.01 19.90 -41.84
C GLY A 134 3.25 18.58 -41.95
N ALA A 135 2.41 18.47 -42.98
CA ALA A 135 1.58 17.31 -43.32
C ALA A 135 2.32 16.32 -44.24
N GLY A 136 1.92 15.06 -44.21
CA GLY A 136 2.30 14.04 -45.18
C GLY A 136 1.49 12.75 -45.01
N LEU A 137 0.52 12.53 -45.90
CA LEU A 137 -0.24 11.28 -46.09
C LEU A 137 0.57 10.27 -46.93
N LEU A 138 0.42 8.96 -46.67
CA LEU A 138 0.15 7.93 -47.68
C LEU A 138 -0.26 6.58 -47.04
N ARG A 139 -1.01 5.80 -47.83
CA ARG A 139 -1.92 4.71 -47.46
C ARG A 139 -1.38 3.32 -47.85
N VAL A 140 -1.77 2.32 -47.03
CA VAL A 140 -2.22 0.93 -47.31
C VAL A 140 -1.25 -0.12 -47.90
N GLY A 141 -1.22 -1.27 -47.23
CA GLY A 141 -0.93 -2.60 -47.82
C GLY A 141 -1.25 -3.76 -46.85
N ARG A 142 -2.26 -4.59 -47.19
CA ARG A 142 -2.62 -5.85 -46.53
C ARG A 142 -1.68 -6.99 -46.96
N GLN A 143 -1.45 -7.99 -46.09
CA GLN A 143 -1.46 -9.39 -46.51
C GLN A 143 -1.64 -10.39 -45.35
N LEU A 144 -2.51 -11.37 -45.60
CA LEU A 144 -2.80 -12.58 -44.83
C LEU A 144 -1.84 -13.69 -45.27
N SER A 145 -1.44 -14.60 -44.37
CA SER A 145 -1.46 -16.06 -44.64
C SER A 145 -1.09 -16.93 -43.43
N GLN A 146 -1.99 -17.89 -43.20
CA GLN A 146 -2.00 -19.13 -42.41
C GLN A 146 -0.73 -20.00 -42.35
N CYS A 147 -0.57 -20.74 -41.23
CA CYS A 147 -0.18 -22.18 -41.11
C CYS A 147 -0.07 -22.51 -39.60
N ARG A 148 -0.39 -23.66 -38.99
CA ARG A 148 -1.02 -24.96 -39.30
C ARG A 148 -1.41 -25.59 -37.95
N LEU A 149 -2.54 -26.30 -37.89
CA LEU A 149 -2.91 -27.18 -36.77
C LEU A 149 -2.00 -28.42 -36.71
N TRP A 150 -1.61 -28.84 -35.50
CA TRP A 150 -1.17 -30.20 -35.21
C TRP A 150 -2.23 -30.93 -34.39
N ARG A 151 -2.76 -32.03 -34.93
CA ARG A 151 -3.61 -33.00 -34.22
C ARG A 151 -2.74 -34.16 -33.75
N PHE A 152 -2.74 -34.46 -32.46
CA PHE A 152 -2.21 -35.73 -31.93
C PHE A 152 -3.35 -36.74 -31.75
N ARG A 153 -3.25 -37.88 -32.44
CA ARG A 153 -4.06 -39.09 -32.21
C ARG A 153 -3.51 -39.83 -31.00
N HIS A 154 -4.36 -40.13 -30.01
CA HIS A 154 -4.10 -41.16 -29.01
C HIS A 154 -4.63 -42.50 -29.53
N SER A 155 -3.78 -43.55 -29.54
CA SER A 155 -4.23 -44.93 -29.64
C SER A 155 -4.01 -45.61 -28.29
N ALA A 156 -5.11 -46.02 -27.65
CA ALA A 156 -5.10 -46.92 -26.52
C ALA A 156 -5.11 -48.38 -27.01
N ALA A 157 -4.23 -49.25 -26.49
CA ALA A 157 -4.49 -50.68 -26.39
C ALA A 157 -3.46 -51.41 -25.50
N ALA A 158 -3.98 -52.44 -24.82
CA ALA A 158 -3.32 -53.63 -24.24
C ALA A 158 -2.96 -53.53 -22.74
N ARG A 159 -3.84 -53.98 -21.85
CA ARG A 159 -4.16 -55.37 -21.42
C ARG A 159 -3.16 -55.96 -20.41
N ARG A 160 -3.71 -56.11 -19.22
CA ARG A 160 -3.29 -56.88 -18.04
C ARG A 160 -2.93 -58.34 -18.39
N VAL A 161 -1.77 -58.80 -17.93
CA VAL A 161 -1.47 -60.22 -17.69
C VAL A 161 -0.73 -60.32 -16.37
N GLU A 162 -1.41 -60.87 -15.36
CA GLU A 162 -0.81 -61.36 -14.12
C GLU A 162 0.02 -62.60 -14.43
N ARG A 163 1.25 -62.68 -13.87
CA ARG A 163 1.94 -63.95 -13.65
C ARG A 163 2.89 -63.81 -12.47
N ASN A 164 2.56 -64.53 -11.39
CA ASN A 164 3.44 -64.87 -10.28
C ASN A 164 4.65 -65.65 -10.81
N HIS A 165 5.87 -65.13 -10.65
CA HIS A 165 7.11 -65.90 -10.67
C HIS A 165 8.09 -65.31 -9.64
N GLU A 166 8.52 -66.13 -8.68
CA GLU A 166 9.64 -65.84 -7.80
C GLU A 166 10.90 -65.58 -8.64
N PHE A 167 11.50 -64.40 -8.49
CA PHE A 167 12.81 -64.10 -9.06
C PHE A 167 13.85 -63.95 -7.95
N LYS A 168 14.77 -64.92 -7.92
CA LYS A 168 16.07 -64.82 -7.24
C LYS A 168 16.79 -63.55 -7.69
N GLY A 169 17.38 -62.85 -6.72
CA GLY A 169 17.98 -61.53 -6.87
C GLY A 169 19.00 -61.44 -8.00
N PHE A 170 18.57 -60.88 -9.13
CA PHE A 170 19.45 -60.10 -9.98
C PHE A 170 19.57 -58.73 -9.33
N ALA A 171 20.80 -58.26 -9.07
CA ALA A 171 21.03 -56.84 -8.85
C ALA A 171 20.54 -56.12 -10.10
N ILE A 172 19.33 -55.55 -10.02
CA ILE A 172 18.77 -54.72 -11.08
C ILE A 172 19.77 -53.58 -11.24
N ALA A 173 20.55 -53.61 -12.32
CA ALA A 173 21.33 -52.47 -12.74
C ALA A 173 20.36 -51.29 -12.74
N LYS A 174 20.51 -50.36 -11.80
CA LYS A 174 19.54 -49.28 -11.61
C LYS A 174 19.41 -48.58 -12.96
N THR A 175 18.27 -48.78 -13.62
CA THR A 175 17.97 -48.26 -14.95
C THR A 175 18.22 -46.77 -14.94
N ASP A 176 19.05 -46.32 -15.87
CA ASP A 176 19.33 -44.90 -16.02
C ASP A 176 18.05 -44.17 -16.46
N HIS A 177 17.77 -43.02 -15.84
CA HIS A 177 16.55 -42.28 -16.08
C HIS A 177 16.76 -40.77 -15.83
N PRO A 178 15.97 -39.87 -16.46
CA PRO A 178 16.20 -38.43 -16.39
C PRO A 178 16.25 -37.86 -14.97
N TYR A 179 15.44 -38.38 -14.04
CA TYR A 179 15.44 -37.91 -12.65
C TYR A 179 16.73 -38.19 -11.88
N ARG A 180 17.56 -39.15 -12.31
CA ARG A 180 18.69 -39.66 -11.51
C ARG A 180 19.74 -38.58 -11.22
N HIS A 181 19.89 -37.64 -12.14
CA HIS A 181 20.86 -36.56 -12.09
C HIS A 181 20.25 -35.22 -11.66
N LEU A 182 18.95 -35.21 -11.29
CA LEU A 182 18.32 -33.99 -10.82
C LEU A 182 18.77 -33.64 -9.39
N PRO A 183 18.81 -32.34 -9.05
CA PRO A 183 19.12 -31.89 -7.70
C PRO A 183 18.07 -32.34 -6.69
N ASP A 184 18.41 -32.30 -5.41
CA ASP A 184 17.51 -32.67 -4.31
C ASP A 184 16.22 -31.84 -4.27
N THR A 185 16.24 -30.61 -4.79
CA THR A 185 15.08 -29.73 -4.94
C THR A 185 13.96 -30.36 -5.78
N ALA A 186 14.30 -31.24 -6.73
CA ALA A 186 13.34 -31.94 -7.58
C ALA A 186 12.60 -33.10 -6.88
N PHE A 187 12.96 -33.44 -5.64
CA PHE A 187 12.43 -34.62 -4.94
C PHE A 187 11.71 -34.26 -3.64
N TRP A 188 10.38 -34.45 -3.61
CA TRP A 188 9.52 -34.15 -2.46
C TRP A 188 10.08 -34.60 -1.10
N LYS A 189 10.54 -35.86 -1.01
CA LYS A 189 11.08 -36.39 0.25
C LYS A 189 12.26 -35.57 0.75
N ARG A 190 13.12 -35.07 -0.15
CA ARG A 190 14.38 -34.40 0.18
C ARG A 190 14.20 -32.88 0.33
N SER A 191 13.32 -32.27 -0.45
CA SER A 191 13.09 -30.82 -0.46
C SER A 191 11.94 -30.36 0.43
N VAL A 192 10.98 -31.24 0.75
CA VAL A 192 9.76 -30.86 1.49
C VAL A 192 9.58 -31.68 2.77
N ALA A 193 9.64 -33.01 2.70
CA ALA A 193 9.26 -33.86 3.84
C ALA A 193 10.37 -34.06 4.90
N LYS A 194 11.65 -34.03 4.49
CA LYS A 194 12.80 -34.23 5.38
C LYS A 194 13.28 -32.94 6.07
N PRO A 195 13.34 -31.77 5.42
CA PRO A 195 13.76 -30.54 6.08
C PRO A 195 12.80 -30.12 7.20
N ALA A 196 13.27 -29.30 8.14
CA ALA A 196 12.35 -28.64 9.07
C ALA A 196 11.43 -27.69 8.28
N ALA A 197 10.20 -27.45 8.77
CA ALA A 197 9.25 -26.59 8.07
C ALA A 197 9.82 -25.18 7.79
N SER A 198 10.59 -24.64 8.74
CA SER A 198 11.32 -23.36 8.60
C SER A 198 12.52 -23.42 7.65
N GLU A 199 12.82 -24.55 7.03
CA GLU A 199 13.95 -24.73 6.10
C GLU A 199 13.49 -25.09 4.68
N VAL A 200 12.19 -25.36 4.48
CA VAL A 200 11.62 -25.63 3.16
C VAL A 200 11.74 -24.37 2.30
N ASP A 201 12.50 -24.47 1.21
CA ASP A 201 12.84 -23.37 0.31
C ASP A 201 12.45 -23.75 -1.12
N PRO A 202 11.27 -23.33 -1.60
CA PRO A 202 10.81 -23.63 -2.95
C PRO A 202 11.35 -22.65 -4.01
N VAL A 203 12.18 -21.67 -3.63
CA VAL A 203 12.66 -20.65 -4.58
C VAL A 203 13.78 -21.24 -5.45
N THR A 204 13.54 -21.32 -6.75
CA THR A 204 14.50 -21.82 -7.74
C THR A 204 14.54 -20.88 -8.94
N GLY A 205 15.73 -20.56 -9.45
CA GLY A 205 15.89 -19.76 -10.68
C GLY A 205 15.46 -18.29 -10.53
N PHE A 206 15.84 -17.64 -9.42
CA PHE A 206 15.53 -16.22 -9.18
C PHE A 206 16.78 -15.35 -9.38
N ASP A 207 16.89 -14.76 -10.57
CA ASP A 207 18.11 -14.07 -11.01
C ASP A 207 18.12 -12.57 -10.64
N LEU A 208 16.96 -11.97 -10.35
CA LEU A 208 16.86 -10.58 -9.93
C LEU A 208 17.60 -10.33 -8.60
N LYS A 209 18.43 -9.28 -8.58
CA LYS A 209 19.12 -8.80 -7.38
C LYS A 209 18.75 -7.35 -7.08
N ILE A 210 18.11 -7.16 -5.92
CA ILE A 210 17.73 -5.89 -5.33
C ILE A 210 18.90 -5.44 -4.45
N GLY A 211 19.42 -4.24 -4.75
CA GLY A 211 20.43 -3.56 -3.95
C GLY A 211 19.79 -2.54 -3.00
N PRO A 212 20.56 -1.98 -2.04
CA PRO A 212 20.03 -1.04 -1.05
C PRO A 212 19.40 0.24 -1.63
N GLN A 213 19.81 0.63 -2.84
CA GLN A 213 19.32 1.83 -3.54
C GLN A 213 18.31 1.53 -4.65
N THR A 214 17.98 0.25 -4.87
CA THR A 214 16.97 -0.16 -5.84
C THR A 214 15.61 0.34 -5.36
N ARG A 215 14.93 1.17 -6.16
CA ARG A 215 13.60 1.70 -5.86
C ARG A 215 12.56 0.60 -6.07
N VAL A 216 12.25 -0.12 -5.00
CA VAL A 216 11.22 -1.17 -5.02
C VAL A 216 9.86 -0.54 -4.75
N ALA A 217 8.99 -0.53 -5.75
CA ALA A 217 7.58 -0.20 -5.58
C ALA A 217 6.76 -1.49 -5.43
N THR A 218 5.76 -1.49 -4.56
CA THR A 218 4.83 -2.61 -4.41
C THR A 218 3.43 -2.18 -4.85
N ALA A 219 2.57 -3.14 -5.18
CA ALA A 219 1.11 -3.05 -5.24
C ALA A 219 0.49 -4.44 -5.08
N GLY A 220 -0.80 -4.52 -4.79
CA GLY A 220 -1.50 -5.80 -4.68
C GLY A 220 -2.44 -5.88 -3.49
N SER A 221 -2.70 -7.12 -3.06
CA SER A 221 -3.38 -7.42 -1.79
C SER A 221 -2.59 -6.95 -0.56
N CYS A 222 -3.20 -7.03 0.64
CA CYS A 222 -2.56 -6.71 1.93
C CYS A 222 -1.19 -7.38 2.13
N PHE A 223 -0.96 -8.55 1.54
CA PHE A 223 0.32 -9.25 1.63
C PHE A 223 1.51 -8.44 1.05
N ALA A 224 1.26 -7.55 0.09
CA ALA A 224 2.28 -6.64 -0.45
C ALA A 224 2.86 -5.69 0.61
N GLN A 225 2.06 -5.33 1.62
CA GLN A 225 2.51 -4.46 2.72
C GLN A 225 3.54 -5.16 3.62
N HIS A 226 3.42 -6.48 3.79
CA HIS A 226 4.43 -7.25 4.53
C HIS A 226 5.79 -7.21 3.84
N ILE A 227 5.81 -7.31 2.50
CA ILE A 227 7.04 -7.21 1.69
C ILE A 227 7.67 -5.83 1.86
N ALA A 228 6.89 -4.76 1.69
CA ALA A 228 7.32 -3.39 1.87
C ALA A 228 7.96 -3.14 3.25
N ARG A 229 7.25 -3.51 4.32
CA ARG A 229 7.68 -3.34 5.71
C ARG A 229 9.01 -4.04 5.98
N HIS A 230 9.17 -5.27 5.49
CA HIS A 230 10.38 -6.05 5.73
C HIS A 230 11.57 -5.57 4.90
N LEU A 231 11.34 -5.09 3.68
CA LEU A 231 12.39 -4.45 2.88
C LEU A 231 12.97 -3.23 3.59
N GLN A 232 12.10 -2.34 4.09
CA GLN A 232 12.52 -1.17 4.87
C GLN A 232 13.31 -1.57 6.12
N LYS A 233 12.79 -2.52 6.92
CA LYS A 233 13.48 -3.02 8.12
C LYS A 233 14.83 -3.66 7.82
N SER A 234 15.04 -4.17 6.60
CA SER A 234 16.28 -4.82 6.18
C SER A 234 17.25 -3.86 5.47
N GLY A 235 16.99 -2.55 5.49
CA GLY A 235 17.89 -1.54 4.94
C GLY A 235 17.79 -1.33 3.43
N PHE A 236 16.73 -1.82 2.79
CA PHE A 236 16.47 -1.59 1.36
C PHE A 236 15.56 -0.39 1.15
N LEU A 237 15.75 0.29 0.03
CA LEU A 237 14.90 1.40 -0.38
C LEU A 237 13.53 0.91 -0.85
N TYR A 238 12.54 0.99 0.03
CA TYR A 238 11.14 0.92 -0.38
C TYR A 238 10.72 2.26 -0.97
N TYR A 239 10.33 2.25 -2.25
CA TYR A 239 9.97 3.45 -2.97
C TYR A 239 8.53 3.84 -2.65
N VAL A 240 8.39 4.88 -1.84
CA VAL A 240 7.13 5.57 -1.56
C VAL A 240 7.09 6.85 -2.37
N ALA A 241 6.32 6.83 -3.46
CA ALA A 241 6.09 7.99 -4.31
C ALA A 241 5.05 8.96 -3.70
N GLU A 242 4.14 8.45 -2.87
CA GLU A 242 3.09 9.24 -2.21
C GLU A 242 3.16 9.17 -0.67
N ASP A 243 4.13 9.87 -0.09
CA ASP A 243 4.32 9.93 1.38
C ASP A 243 3.53 11.07 2.06
N GLY A 244 2.79 11.85 1.27
CA GLY A 244 2.09 13.05 1.73
C GLY A 244 3.04 14.24 1.94
N HIS A 245 2.47 15.44 2.13
CA HIS A 245 3.31 16.64 2.22
C HIS A 245 4.07 16.69 3.56
N PRO A 246 5.38 17.00 3.59
CA PRO A 246 6.19 16.99 4.82
C PRO A 246 5.74 17.96 5.93
N ILE A 247 4.89 18.94 5.60
CA ILE A 247 4.26 19.84 6.59
C ILE A 247 3.25 19.11 7.47
N ILE A 248 2.65 18.03 6.96
CA ILE A 248 1.68 17.23 7.69
C ILE A 248 2.47 16.27 8.58
N PRO A 249 2.28 16.27 9.90
CA PRO A 249 2.95 15.35 10.81
C PRO A 249 2.76 13.89 10.38
N GLU A 250 3.80 13.09 10.52
CA GLU A 250 3.79 11.67 10.11
C GLU A 250 2.59 10.88 10.67
N PRO A 251 2.17 11.03 11.94
CA PRO A 251 0.99 10.32 12.44
C PRO A 251 -0.29 10.62 11.63
N ILE A 252 -0.46 11.87 11.20
CA ILE A 252 -1.61 12.29 10.39
C ILE A 252 -1.49 11.75 8.96
N ARG A 253 -0.28 11.76 8.38
CA ARG A 253 -0.03 11.17 7.06
C ARG A 253 -0.38 9.68 7.05
N ARG A 254 0.14 8.93 8.02
CA ARG A 254 -0.16 7.51 8.18
C ARG A 254 -1.65 7.25 8.43
N ALA A 255 -2.29 8.03 9.31
CA ALA A 255 -3.73 7.91 9.56
C ALA A 255 -4.55 8.11 8.27
N ASN A 256 -4.07 8.94 7.34
CA ASN A 256 -4.68 9.18 6.04
C ASN A 256 -4.10 8.28 4.92
N ASN A 257 -3.50 7.13 5.24
CA ASN A 257 -2.98 6.14 4.29
C ASN A 257 -1.82 6.59 3.39
N TYR A 258 -1.15 7.71 3.71
CA TYR A 258 0.10 8.06 3.05
C TYR A 258 1.25 7.16 3.53
N GLY A 259 2.09 6.73 2.60
CA GLY A 259 3.22 5.83 2.89
C GLY A 259 2.86 4.37 3.17
N THR A 260 1.58 4.01 3.23
CA THR A 260 1.12 2.61 3.40
C THR A 260 1.52 1.74 2.21
N PHE A 261 1.37 2.29 1.01
CA PHE A 261 1.74 1.70 -0.26
C PHE A 261 2.69 2.64 -1.02
N SER A 262 3.29 2.17 -2.12
CA SER A 262 4.16 3.01 -2.94
C SER A 262 3.45 4.24 -3.51
N ALA A 263 2.15 4.15 -3.76
CA ALA A 263 1.27 5.29 -3.97
C ALA A 263 -0.06 5.04 -3.24
N ARG A 264 -0.85 6.09 -2.99
CA ARG A 264 -2.06 6.05 -2.16
C ARG A 264 -3.28 5.50 -2.92
N TYR A 265 -3.13 4.32 -3.54
CA TYR A 265 -4.17 3.65 -4.35
C TYR A 265 -5.02 2.64 -3.55
N GLY A 266 -4.67 2.34 -2.29
CA GLY A 266 -5.35 1.31 -1.49
C GLY A 266 -4.92 -0.11 -1.88
N ASN A 267 -5.78 -1.11 -1.67
CA ASN A 267 -5.49 -2.46 -2.17
C ASN A 267 -5.80 -2.56 -3.67
N VAL A 268 -4.93 -3.25 -4.42
CA VAL A 268 -5.16 -3.56 -5.84
C VAL A 268 -5.31 -5.07 -5.97
N TYR A 269 -6.55 -5.55 -5.96
CA TYR A 269 -6.82 -6.98 -5.83
C TYR A 269 -6.65 -7.74 -7.14
N THR A 270 -7.02 -7.13 -8.27
CA THR A 270 -7.07 -7.80 -9.58
C THR A 270 -6.11 -7.17 -10.59
N ALA A 271 -5.67 -7.97 -11.56
CA ALA A 271 -4.84 -7.48 -12.67
C ALA A 271 -5.56 -6.39 -13.48
N ARG A 272 -6.90 -6.50 -13.64
CA ARG A 272 -7.70 -5.48 -14.32
C ARG A 272 -7.69 -4.14 -13.59
N GLN A 273 -7.77 -4.16 -12.25
CA GLN A 273 -7.71 -2.94 -11.44
C GLN A 273 -6.35 -2.26 -11.61
N LEU A 274 -5.25 -3.03 -11.63
CA LEU A 274 -3.91 -2.49 -11.88
C LEU A 274 -3.80 -1.84 -13.29
N ARG A 275 -4.25 -2.56 -14.33
CA ARG A 275 -4.27 -2.02 -15.70
C ARG A 275 -5.07 -0.72 -15.77
N GLN A 276 -6.29 -0.70 -15.24
CA GLN A 276 -7.16 0.47 -15.27
C GLN A 276 -6.63 1.63 -14.41
N LEU A 277 -5.91 1.35 -13.31
CA LEU A 277 -5.22 2.38 -12.53
C LEU A 277 -4.17 3.10 -13.39
N ILE A 278 -3.38 2.35 -14.15
CA ILE A 278 -2.38 2.89 -15.08
C ILE A 278 -3.04 3.67 -16.21
N GLU A 279 -4.09 3.11 -16.84
CA GLU A 279 -4.80 3.79 -17.94
C GLU A 279 -5.45 5.09 -17.47
N ARG A 280 -5.97 5.14 -16.24
CA ARG A 280 -6.46 6.38 -15.60
C ARG A 280 -5.34 7.37 -15.35
N ALA A 281 -4.16 6.91 -14.92
CA ALA A 281 -3.00 7.76 -14.68
C ALA A 281 -2.43 8.39 -15.97
N GLU A 282 -2.54 7.68 -17.09
CA GLU A 282 -2.17 8.15 -18.42
C GLU A 282 -3.28 8.96 -19.10
N GLY A 283 -4.50 8.96 -18.56
CA GLY A 283 -5.68 9.57 -19.20
C GLY A 283 -6.19 8.78 -20.41
N GLU A 284 -5.74 7.54 -20.59
CA GLU A 284 -6.19 6.61 -21.63
C GLU A 284 -7.58 6.02 -21.31
N PHE A 285 -7.98 6.02 -20.02
CA PHE A 285 -9.29 5.57 -19.56
C PHE A 285 -9.88 6.52 -18.52
N THR A 286 -11.11 6.99 -18.77
CA THR A 286 -11.90 7.78 -17.80
C THR A 286 -13.20 7.04 -17.53
N PRO A 287 -13.35 6.42 -16.34
CA PRO A 287 -14.57 5.71 -15.99
C PRO A 287 -15.79 6.64 -15.96
N SER A 288 -16.96 6.12 -16.35
CA SER A 288 -18.24 6.83 -16.27
C SER A 288 -18.81 6.90 -14.85
N GLU A 289 -18.29 6.08 -13.92
CA GLU A 289 -18.76 6.07 -12.53
C GLU A 289 -18.47 7.42 -11.85
N ALA A 290 -19.52 8.05 -11.34
CA ALA A 290 -19.43 9.31 -10.61
C ALA A 290 -18.93 9.08 -9.17
N ALA A 291 -18.61 10.18 -8.47
CA ALA A 291 -18.31 10.12 -7.04
C ALA A 291 -19.49 9.50 -6.26
N TRP A 292 -19.19 8.70 -5.25
CA TRP A 292 -20.23 8.17 -4.36
C TRP A 292 -20.46 9.18 -3.24
N ILE A 293 -21.73 9.54 -3.01
CA ILE A 293 -22.12 10.52 -1.98
C ILE A 293 -22.91 9.76 -0.93
N ASP A 294 -22.39 9.75 0.29
CA ASP A 294 -23.02 9.09 1.45
C ASP A 294 -24.22 9.93 1.94
N PRO A 295 -25.16 9.33 2.73
CA PRO A 295 -26.34 10.05 3.22
C PRO A 295 -26.03 11.29 4.07
N ASP A 296 -24.85 11.35 4.70
CA ASP A 296 -24.37 12.49 5.49
C ASP A 296 -23.75 13.61 4.62
N GLY A 297 -23.71 13.42 3.31
CA GLY A 297 -23.17 14.37 2.34
C GLY A 297 -21.67 14.22 2.09
N THR A 298 -20.98 13.33 2.79
CA THR A 298 -19.56 13.05 2.53
C THR A 298 -19.37 12.26 1.22
N VAL A 299 -18.18 12.35 0.64
CA VAL A 299 -17.89 11.87 -0.73
C VAL A 299 -16.79 10.82 -0.73
N ARG A 300 -16.97 9.74 -1.50
CA ARG A 300 -15.98 8.66 -1.68
C ARG A 300 -15.55 8.52 -3.14
N ASP A 301 -14.28 8.17 -3.33
CA ASP A 301 -13.73 7.76 -4.61
C ASP A 301 -14.13 6.29 -4.88
N PRO A 302 -14.95 5.98 -5.92
CA PRO A 302 -15.37 4.60 -6.23
C PRO A 302 -14.21 3.63 -6.44
N PHE A 303 -13.03 4.14 -6.79
CA PHE A 303 -11.85 3.32 -7.09
C PHE A 303 -10.85 3.27 -5.93
N ARG A 304 -11.12 4.02 -4.85
CA ARG A 304 -10.32 4.09 -3.62
C ARG A 304 -11.24 4.36 -2.41
N PRO A 305 -12.27 3.52 -2.16
CA PRO A 305 -13.39 3.86 -1.28
C PRO A 305 -13.02 4.02 0.20
N ALA A 306 -11.97 3.33 0.66
CA ALA A 306 -11.49 3.39 2.05
C ALA A 306 -10.24 4.28 2.22
N ILE A 307 -9.83 5.02 1.18
CA ILE A 307 -8.52 5.69 1.21
C ILE A 307 -8.47 6.91 2.11
N GLN A 308 -9.58 7.63 2.22
CA GLN A 308 -9.70 8.86 2.98
C GLN A 308 -10.54 8.58 4.25
N PRO A 309 -9.92 8.54 5.44
CA PRO A 309 -10.67 8.41 6.68
C PRO A 309 -11.65 9.58 6.83
N GLY A 310 -12.89 9.27 7.19
CA GLY A 310 -13.95 10.27 7.28
C GLY A 310 -14.43 10.80 5.93
N ASN A 311 -14.01 10.19 4.81
CA ASN A 311 -14.37 10.55 3.44
C ASN A 311 -13.92 11.97 3.05
N PHE A 312 -14.19 12.37 1.81
CA PHE A 312 -13.95 13.72 1.30
C PHE A 312 -15.16 14.62 1.63
N VAL A 313 -14.92 15.91 1.84
CA VAL A 313 -15.99 16.88 2.15
C VAL A 313 -16.73 17.35 0.89
N SER A 314 -16.14 17.17 -0.30
CA SER A 314 -16.80 17.49 -1.57
C SER A 314 -16.25 16.69 -2.75
N VAL A 315 -16.99 16.71 -3.86
CA VAL A 315 -16.56 16.09 -5.13
C VAL A 315 -15.30 16.76 -5.66
N GLU A 316 -15.18 18.09 -5.52
CA GLU A 316 -14.01 18.85 -5.96
C GLU A 316 -12.74 18.44 -5.19
N GLU A 317 -12.84 18.24 -3.88
CA GLU A 317 -11.72 17.76 -3.06
C GLU A 317 -11.29 16.36 -3.50
N MET A 318 -12.24 15.44 -3.62
CA MET A 318 -11.98 14.07 -4.10
C MET A 318 -11.33 14.06 -5.49
N MET A 319 -11.82 14.91 -6.40
CA MET A 319 -11.27 15.01 -7.76
C MET A 319 -9.86 15.60 -7.78
N ALA A 320 -9.58 16.58 -6.91
CA ALA A 320 -8.24 17.16 -6.77
C ALA A 320 -7.24 16.13 -6.19
N ASP A 321 -7.63 15.41 -5.14
CA ASP A 321 -6.84 14.30 -4.56
C ASP A 321 -6.57 13.23 -5.62
N ARG A 322 -7.61 12.81 -6.36
CA ARG A 322 -7.48 11.81 -7.43
C ARG A 322 -6.52 12.28 -8.53
N ALA A 323 -6.61 13.53 -8.96
CA ALA A 323 -5.71 14.06 -9.99
C ALA A 323 -4.25 14.07 -9.52
N GLN A 324 -3.99 14.47 -8.28
CA GLN A 324 -2.67 14.41 -7.66
C GLN A 324 -2.16 12.96 -7.59
N HIS A 325 -2.98 12.06 -7.04
CA HIS A 325 -2.66 10.65 -6.89
C HIS A 325 -2.29 9.99 -8.23
N LEU A 326 -3.12 10.18 -9.26
CA LEU A 326 -2.88 9.61 -10.59
C LEU A 326 -1.59 10.16 -11.24
N ALA A 327 -1.26 11.44 -11.02
CA ALA A 327 0.01 11.99 -11.46
C ALA A 327 1.22 11.35 -10.75
N ILE A 328 1.08 11.03 -9.46
CA ILE A 328 2.10 10.33 -8.67
C ILE A 328 2.25 8.87 -9.11
N VAL A 329 1.15 8.16 -9.37
CA VAL A 329 1.17 6.79 -9.92
C VAL A 329 1.95 6.75 -11.23
N ARG A 330 1.69 7.70 -12.14
CA ARG A 330 2.45 7.83 -13.38
C ARG A 330 3.95 8.02 -13.12
N ALA A 331 4.31 8.96 -12.25
CA ALA A 331 5.71 9.23 -11.91
C ALA A 331 6.40 8.03 -11.25
N MET A 332 5.67 7.26 -10.44
CA MET A 332 6.16 6.04 -9.79
C MET A 332 6.57 5.00 -10.84
N PHE A 333 5.71 4.69 -11.82
CA PHE A 333 6.04 3.71 -12.87
C PHE A 333 7.18 4.18 -13.79
N GLN A 334 7.30 5.49 -14.02
CA GLN A 334 8.40 6.07 -14.80
C GLN A 334 9.76 5.98 -14.11
N SER A 335 9.78 5.74 -12.80
CA SER A 335 11.00 5.87 -12.00
C SER A 335 11.31 4.69 -11.08
N LEU A 336 10.42 3.74 -10.84
CA LEU A 336 10.77 2.53 -10.09
C LEU A 336 11.88 1.73 -10.77
N ASP A 337 12.60 0.91 -10.02
CA ASP A 337 13.57 -0.04 -10.59
C ASP A 337 12.99 -1.47 -10.56
N VAL A 338 12.23 -1.81 -9.52
CA VAL A 338 11.52 -3.09 -9.37
C VAL A 338 10.08 -2.83 -8.96
N PHE A 339 9.14 -3.46 -9.65
CA PHE A 339 7.72 -3.44 -9.30
C PHE A 339 7.28 -4.82 -8.80
N VAL A 340 6.94 -4.91 -7.51
CA VAL A 340 6.42 -6.15 -6.91
C VAL A 340 4.90 -6.09 -6.93
N PHE A 341 4.26 -6.96 -7.71
CA PHE A 341 2.81 -7.07 -7.75
C PHE A 341 2.33 -8.37 -7.10
N THR A 342 1.55 -8.24 -6.04
CA THR A 342 0.95 -9.37 -5.33
C THR A 342 -0.48 -9.62 -5.81
N LEU A 343 -0.65 -10.62 -6.68
CA LEU A 343 -1.92 -11.04 -7.25
C LEU A 343 -2.86 -11.53 -6.15
N GLY A 344 -3.98 -10.83 -5.95
CA GLY A 344 -4.92 -11.08 -4.86
C GLY A 344 -6.08 -11.98 -5.26
N LEU A 345 -6.90 -11.49 -6.19
CA LEU A 345 -8.22 -12.04 -6.53
C LEU A 345 -8.40 -12.15 -8.04
N THR A 346 -9.34 -13.01 -8.44
CA THR A 346 -9.90 -13.09 -9.81
C THR A 346 -11.31 -12.53 -9.87
N GLU A 347 -12.04 -12.56 -8.76
CA GLU A 347 -13.37 -11.97 -8.62
C GLU A 347 -13.29 -10.45 -8.50
N CYS A 348 -14.07 -9.73 -9.30
CA CYS A 348 -14.29 -8.29 -9.19
C CYS A 348 -15.70 -7.90 -9.62
N TRP A 349 -16.09 -6.67 -9.29
CA TRP A 349 -17.31 -6.06 -9.78
C TRP A 349 -16.99 -5.10 -10.90
N ARG A 350 -17.75 -5.20 -11.99
CA ARG A 350 -17.52 -4.47 -13.24
C ARG A 350 -18.74 -3.64 -13.61
N SER A 351 -18.50 -2.40 -14.00
CA SER A 351 -19.49 -1.54 -14.65
C SER A 351 -19.84 -2.12 -16.03
N LYS A 352 -21.13 -2.36 -16.27
CA LYS A 352 -21.66 -2.81 -17.57
C LYS A 352 -21.55 -1.72 -18.65
N ALA A 353 -21.43 -0.45 -18.26
CA ALA A 353 -21.42 0.68 -19.19
C ALA A 353 -20.08 0.83 -19.92
N ASP A 354 -18.97 0.66 -19.20
CA ASP A 354 -17.61 0.99 -19.68
C ASP A 354 -16.54 -0.04 -19.31
N GLY A 355 -16.91 -1.08 -18.56
CA GLY A 355 -16.00 -2.13 -18.10
C GLY A 355 -15.09 -1.71 -16.94
N ALA A 356 -15.32 -0.56 -16.30
CA ALA A 356 -14.57 -0.15 -15.11
C ALA A 356 -14.71 -1.19 -13.99
N VAL A 357 -13.62 -1.57 -13.34
CA VAL A 357 -13.65 -2.50 -12.19
C VAL A 357 -13.43 -1.77 -10.88
N PHE A 358 -14.12 -2.25 -9.86
CA PHE A 358 -14.11 -1.67 -8.52
C PHE A 358 -13.31 -2.55 -7.54
N PRO A 359 -12.63 -1.95 -6.55
CA PRO A 359 -11.93 -2.71 -5.50
C PRO A 359 -12.90 -3.56 -4.67
N LEU A 360 -14.13 -3.07 -4.48
CA LEU A 360 -15.22 -3.72 -3.77
C LEU A 360 -16.52 -3.64 -4.56
N CYS A 361 -17.48 -4.48 -4.21
CA CYS A 361 -18.85 -4.33 -4.70
C CYS A 361 -19.39 -2.94 -4.31
N PRO A 362 -19.91 -2.15 -5.26
CA PRO A 362 -20.66 -0.95 -4.92
C PRO A 362 -21.77 -1.28 -3.91
N GLY A 363 -21.85 -0.54 -2.80
CA GLY A 363 -22.76 -0.78 -1.69
C GLY A 363 -22.12 -1.45 -0.46
N VAL A 364 -20.90 -2.00 -0.57
CA VAL A 364 -20.18 -2.57 0.59
C VAL A 364 -19.45 -1.49 1.39
N GLU A 365 -18.67 -0.66 0.70
CA GLU A 365 -17.92 0.46 1.30
C GLU A 365 -18.21 1.73 0.50
N GLY A 366 -19.48 2.16 0.55
CA GLY A 366 -20.01 3.29 -0.23
C GLY A 366 -20.63 2.89 -1.57
N GLY A 367 -21.32 3.85 -2.18
CA GLY A 367 -22.09 3.62 -3.41
C GLY A 367 -23.38 2.81 -3.17
N THR A 368 -24.04 2.41 -4.25
CA THR A 368 -25.25 1.59 -4.17
C THR A 368 -25.20 0.51 -5.24
N PHE A 369 -25.41 -0.74 -4.83
CA PHE A 369 -25.48 -1.83 -5.79
C PHE A 369 -26.73 -1.69 -6.67
N ASP A 370 -26.52 -1.76 -7.98
CA ASP A 370 -27.57 -1.83 -8.98
C ASP A 370 -27.20 -2.93 -9.99
N PRO A 371 -27.96 -4.04 -10.06
CA PRO A 371 -27.67 -5.15 -10.97
C PRO A 371 -27.82 -4.78 -12.44
N GLU A 372 -28.47 -3.66 -12.80
CA GLU A 372 -28.51 -3.16 -14.18
C GLU A 372 -27.23 -2.38 -14.55
N ARG A 373 -26.50 -1.88 -13.55
CA ARG A 373 -25.26 -1.11 -13.75
C ARG A 373 -24.00 -1.95 -13.54
N TYR A 374 -24.04 -2.90 -12.62
CA TYR A 374 -22.87 -3.68 -12.21
C TYR A 374 -23.08 -5.17 -12.44
N GLU A 375 -21.99 -5.85 -12.76
CA GLU A 375 -21.95 -7.31 -12.88
C GLU A 375 -20.76 -7.88 -12.12
N PHE A 376 -20.97 -9.07 -11.57
CA PHE A 376 -19.90 -9.90 -11.08
C PHE A 376 -19.05 -10.41 -12.26
N TYR A 377 -17.74 -10.32 -12.13
CA TYR A 377 -16.80 -10.82 -13.12
C TYR A 377 -15.68 -11.61 -12.45
N ASN A 378 -15.54 -12.88 -12.82
CA ASN A 378 -14.44 -13.72 -12.39
C ASN A 378 -13.44 -13.90 -13.55
N GLN A 379 -12.26 -13.28 -13.43
CA GLN A 379 -11.26 -13.25 -14.49
C GLN A 379 -10.69 -14.65 -14.77
N PRO A 380 -10.84 -15.20 -15.98
CA PRO A 380 -10.11 -16.40 -16.37
C PRO A 380 -8.61 -16.10 -16.55
N VAL A 381 -7.78 -17.15 -16.63
CA VAL A 381 -6.33 -17.03 -16.83
C VAL A 381 -5.99 -16.11 -18.01
N ALA A 382 -6.69 -16.26 -19.14
CA ALA A 382 -6.44 -15.47 -20.35
C ALA A 382 -6.61 -13.97 -20.12
N ASP A 383 -7.60 -13.57 -19.30
CA ASP A 383 -7.84 -12.18 -18.97
C ASP A 383 -6.77 -11.63 -18.02
N VAL A 384 -6.37 -12.40 -17.01
CA VAL A 384 -5.30 -11.99 -16.09
C VAL A 384 -3.99 -11.81 -16.85
N VAL A 385 -3.65 -12.74 -17.75
CA VAL A 385 -2.46 -12.63 -18.60
C VAL A 385 -2.59 -11.42 -19.53
N ALA A 386 -3.72 -11.22 -20.21
CA ALA A 386 -3.91 -10.08 -21.10
C ALA A 386 -3.82 -8.72 -20.39
N ASP A 387 -4.41 -8.61 -19.19
CA ASP A 387 -4.33 -7.40 -18.38
C ASP A 387 -2.87 -7.13 -17.95
N MET A 388 -2.13 -8.16 -17.54
CA MET A 388 -0.72 -8.02 -17.16
C MET A 388 0.21 -7.77 -18.35
N GLU A 389 -0.05 -8.35 -19.52
CA GLU A 389 0.66 -8.05 -20.77
C GLU A 389 0.55 -6.56 -21.12
N ALA A 390 -0.64 -5.95 -20.94
CA ALA A 390 -0.81 -4.52 -21.11
C ALA A 390 0.02 -3.70 -20.11
N VAL A 391 0.09 -4.14 -18.84
CA VAL A 391 0.94 -3.52 -17.81
C VAL A 391 2.43 -3.63 -18.17
N ILE A 392 2.89 -4.81 -18.61
CA ILE A 392 4.27 -5.05 -19.03
C ILE A 392 4.62 -4.18 -20.25
N ALA A 393 3.74 -4.13 -21.25
CA ALA A 393 3.92 -3.31 -22.44
C ALA A 393 3.98 -1.81 -22.09
N TYR A 394 3.13 -1.35 -21.17
CA TYR A 394 3.19 0.01 -20.63
C TYR A 394 4.52 0.27 -19.93
N LEU A 395 4.94 -0.60 -19.02
CA LEU A 395 6.17 -0.42 -18.25
C LEU A 395 7.39 -0.40 -19.18
N LYS A 396 7.45 -1.29 -20.17
CA LYS A 396 8.49 -1.30 -21.20
C LYS A 396 8.55 0.00 -22.00
N ARG A 397 7.41 0.66 -22.23
CA ARG A 397 7.32 1.94 -22.94
C ARG A 397 7.85 3.11 -22.11
N VAL A 398 7.50 3.18 -20.82
CA VAL A 398 7.83 4.33 -19.97
C VAL A 398 9.12 4.15 -19.16
N ASN A 399 9.52 2.91 -18.91
CA ASN A 399 10.66 2.54 -18.09
C ASN A 399 11.18 1.13 -18.49
N PRO A 400 11.90 1.02 -19.62
CA PRO A 400 12.34 -0.26 -20.19
C PRO A 400 13.34 -1.05 -19.34
N LYS A 401 13.85 -0.48 -18.24
CA LYS A 401 14.79 -1.13 -17.32
C LYS A 401 14.11 -1.71 -16.09
N ALA A 402 12.82 -1.46 -15.92
CA ALA A 402 12.10 -1.94 -14.76
C ALA A 402 11.89 -3.46 -14.81
N GLU A 403 12.13 -4.09 -13.67
CA GLU A 403 11.88 -5.50 -13.43
C GLU A 403 10.54 -5.67 -12.71
N ILE A 404 9.84 -6.77 -12.94
CA ILE A 404 8.57 -7.08 -12.30
C ILE A 404 8.72 -8.37 -11.49
N VAL A 405 8.33 -8.33 -10.22
CA VAL A 405 8.19 -9.54 -9.40
C VAL A 405 6.71 -9.82 -9.18
N LEU A 406 6.25 -10.96 -9.67
CA LEU A 406 4.89 -11.46 -9.42
C LEU A 406 4.91 -12.44 -8.26
N THR A 407 3.91 -12.32 -7.39
CA THR A 407 3.65 -13.33 -6.37
C THR A 407 2.15 -13.47 -6.15
N VAL A 408 1.68 -14.67 -5.79
CA VAL A 408 0.27 -14.90 -5.49
C VAL A 408 0.04 -14.73 -4.00
N SER A 409 -1.00 -13.99 -3.62
CA SER A 409 -1.35 -13.79 -2.22
C SER A 409 -1.84 -15.10 -1.59
N PRO A 410 -1.31 -15.51 -0.42
CA PRO A 410 -1.78 -16.69 0.31
C PRO A 410 -3.11 -16.47 1.03
N VAL A 411 -3.61 -15.24 1.10
CA VAL A 411 -4.84 -14.90 1.83
C VAL A 411 -6.06 -15.42 1.06
N PRO A 412 -6.88 -16.33 1.63
CA PRO A 412 -8.15 -16.76 1.05
C PRO A 412 -9.14 -15.61 0.79
N LEU A 413 -10.08 -15.83 -0.14
CA LEU A 413 -11.20 -14.88 -0.34
C LEU A 413 -11.98 -14.74 0.96
N MET A 414 -12.43 -13.52 1.27
CA MET A 414 -13.35 -13.32 2.39
C MET A 414 -14.73 -13.90 2.06
N ALA A 415 -15.24 -13.56 0.88
CA ALA A 415 -16.50 -14.05 0.35
C ALA A 415 -16.36 -14.34 -1.15
N THR A 416 -17.25 -15.16 -1.69
CA THR A 416 -17.40 -15.36 -3.14
C THR A 416 -18.79 -14.91 -3.57
N ALA A 417 -18.85 -14.19 -4.68
CA ALA A 417 -20.11 -13.82 -5.32
C ALA A 417 -20.49 -14.78 -6.46
N ALA A 418 -19.67 -15.84 -6.69
CA ALA A 418 -19.99 -16.86 -7.67
C ALA A 418 -21.24 -17.66 -7.21
N PRO A 419 -22.26 -17.81 -8.08
CA PRO A 419 -23.48 -18.50 -7.71
C PRO A 419 -23.20 -19.97 -7.39
N ASP A 420 -23.82 -20.47 -6.33
CA ASP A 420 -23.75 -21.87 -5.88
C ASP A 420 -22.32 -22.39 -5.59
N GLN A 421 -21.38 -21.51 -5.26
CA GLN A 421 -20.01 -21.89 -4.90
C GLN A 421 -19.70 -21.70 -3.41
N HIS A 422 -18.94 -22.65 -2.86
CA HIS A 422 -18.34 -22.51 -1.54
C HIS A 422 -17.06 -21.67 -1.62
N VAL A 423 -16.86 -20.73 -0.67
CA VAL A 423 -15.72 -19.80 -0.66
C VAL A 423 -14.35 -20.49 -0.73
N LEU A 424 -14.20 -21.67 -0.12
CA LEU A 424 -12.98 -22.48 -0.22
C LEU A 424 -12.71 -22.98 -1.65
N SER A 425 -13.74 -23.43 -2.37
CA SER A 425 -13.63 -23.88 -3.76
C SER A 425 -13.33 -22.71 -4.68
N ALA A 426 -14.03 -21.58 -4.49
CA ALA A 426 -13.78 -20.33 -5.22
C ALA A 426 -12.36 -19.80 -4.97
N THR A 427 -11.89 -19.85 -3.72
CA THR A 427 -10.50 -19.50 -3.37
C THR A 427 -9.51 -20.39 -4.10
N THR A 428 -9.71 -21.71 -4.07
CA THR A 428 -8.81 -22.66 -4.73
C THR A 428 -8.73 -22.37 -6.23
N TYR A 429 -9.86 -22.13 -6.88
CA TYR A 429 -9.92 -21.74 -8.29
C TYR A 429 -9.17 -20.42 -8.53
N SER A 430 -9.50 -19.37 -7.79
CA SER A 430 -8.92 -18.04 -7.91
C SER A 430 -7.39 -18.08 -7.81
N LYS A 431 -6.83 -18.72 -6.77
CA LYS A 431 -5.38 -18.82 -6.59
C LYS A 431 -4.71 -19.67 -7.67
N SER A 432 -5.38 -20.72 -8.15
CA SER A 432 -4.87 -21.54 -9.25
C SER A 432 -4.78 -20.75 -10.55
N VAL A 433 -5.81 -19.96 -10.88
CA VAL A 433 -5.80 -19.06 -12.04
C VAL A 433 -4.65 -18.07 -11.97
N LEU A 434 -4.49 -17.39 -10.83
CA LEU A 434 -3.42 -16.40 -10.63
C LEU A 434 -2.03 -17.04 -10.71
N ARG A 435 -1.87 -18.25 -10.17
CA ARG A 435 -0.59 -18.98 -10.22
C ARG A 435 -0.20 -19.39 -11.64
N VAL A 436 -1.17 -19.86 -12.44
CA VAL A 436 -0.94 -20.19 -13.85
C VAL A 436 -0.64 -18.94 -14.65
N ALA A 437 -1.35 -17.83 -14.42
CA ALA A 437 -1.07 -16.56 -15.08
C ALA A 437 0.35 -16.05 -14.75
N ALA A 438 0.76 -16.11 -13.48
CA ALA A 438 2.10 -15.73 -13.07
C ALA A 438 3.19 -16.60 -13.73
N GLN A 439 2.98 -17.92 -13.82
CA GLN A 439 3.89 -18.82 -14.55
C GLN A 439 4.02 -18.43 -16.02
N THR A 440 2.87 -18.17 -16.66
CA THR A 440 2.81 -17.85 -18.09
C THR A 440 3.59 -16.57 -18.40
N LEU A 441 3.50 -15.57 -17.51
CA LEU A 441 4.18 -14.29 -17.66
C LEU A 441 5.68 -14.38 -17.36
N ASP A 442 6.06 -15.14 -16.33
CA ASP A 442 7.47 -15.44 -15.98
C ASP A 442 8.20 -16.16 -17.11
N GLU A 443 7.57 -17.17 -17.73
CA GLU A 443 8.14 -17.87 -18.89
C GLU A 443 8.14 -17.03 -20.17
N GLY A 444 7.19 -16.09 -20.29
CA GLY A 444 7.00 -15.27 -21.48
C GLY A 444 7.90 -14.03 -21.55
N HIS A 445 8.40 -13.54 -20.41
CA HIS A 445 9.10 -12.25 -20.32
C HIS A 445 10.34 -12.32 -19.44
N ALA A 446 11.49 -11.98 -20.00
CA ALA A 446 12.77 -12.02 -19.27
C ALA A 446 12.88 -11.05 -18.09
N ASN A 447 12.04 -10.00 -18.04
CA ASN A 447 12.01 -9.01 -16.97
C ASN A 447 10.85 -9.24 -15.98
N VAL A 448 10.22 -10.41 -16.01
CA VAL A 448 9.17 -10.83 -15.08
C VAL A 448 9.67 -12.04 -14.32
N HIS A 449 9.56 -12.00 -12.99
CA HIS A 449 10.05 -13.03 -12.08
C HIS A 449 8.93 -13.49 -11.16
N TYR A 450 8.72 -14.80 -11.02
CA TYR A 450 7.80 -15.34 -10.02
C TYR A 450 8.50 -15.62 -8.68
N PHE A 451 7.94 -15.09 -7.59
CA PHE A 451 8.36 -15.42 -6.23
C PHE A 451 7.29 -16.27 -5.50
N PRO A 452 7.61 -17.46 -4.96
CA PRO A 452 6.64 -18.44 -4.46
C PRO A 452 6.15 -18.19 -3.02
N SER A 453 5.69 -16.98 -2.70
CA SER A 453 5.16 -16.68 -1.35
C SER A 453 3.90 -17.47 -1.02
N TYR A 454 3.03 -17.69 -2.00
CA TYR A 454 1.84 -18.53 -1.89
C TYR A 454 2.19 -19.93 -1.39
N GLU A 455 3.10 -20.63 -2.08
CA GLU A 455 3.46 -22.00 -1.79
C GLU A 455 4.17 -22.17 -0.44
N ILE A 456 4.97 -21.18 -0.03
CA ILE A 456 5.61 -21.16 1.28
C ILE A 456 4.55 -21.14 2.39
N ILE A 457 3.48 -20.35 2.23
CA ILE A 457 2.42 -20.24 3.23
C ILE A 457 1.44 -21.42 3.17
N THR A 458 0.98 -21.79 1.98
CA THR A 458 -0.08 -22.81 1.82
C THR A 458 0.45 -24.24 1.78
N GLY A 459 1.77 -24.43 1.77
CA GLY A 459 2.40 -25.72 1.61
C GLY A 459 2.08 -26.70 2.74
N ALA A 460 1.76 -27.95 2.38
CA ALA A 460 1.40 -28.99 3.35
C ALA A 460 2.49 -29.31 4.39
N PHE A 461 3.74 -28.92 4.12
CA PHE A 461 4.88 -29.11 5.03
C PHE A 461 4.69 -28.40 6.38
N ASN A 462 3.98 -27.27 6.40
CA ASN A 462 3.73 -26.51 7.62
C ASN A 462 2.41 -26.89 8.33
N ARG A 463 1.58 -27.75 7.72
CA ARG A 463 0.30 -28.23 8.25
C ARG A 463 -0.65 -27.11 8.72
N GLY A 464 -0.65 -25.96 8.04
CA GLY A 464 -1.49 -24.81 8.36
C GLY A 464 -0.94 -23.91 9.47
N ALA A 465 0.25 -24.19 10.01
CA ALA A 465 0.83 -23.41 11.12
C ALA A 465 1.16 -21.96 10.77
N TYR A 466 1.12 -21.59 9.48
CA TYR A 466 1.33 -20.23 9.02
C TYR A 466 0.05 -19.40 8.90
N TYR A 467 -1.12 -19.99 9.16
CA TYR A 467 -2.37 -19.25 9.32
C TYR A 467 -2.70 -19.01 10.79
N ALA A 468 -3.32 -17.87 11.07
CA ALA A 468 -3.88 -17.55 12.38
C ALA A 468 -5.15 -18.38 12.64
N GLY A 469 -5.78 -18.17 13.81
CA GLY A 469 -6.96 -18.93 14.23
C GLY A 469 -8.18 -18.79 13.31
N ASP A 470 -8.24 -17.72 12.51
CA ASP A 470 -9.26 -17.48 11.49
C ASP A 470 -9.03 -18.25 10.17
N LEU A 471 -7.90 -18.95 10.05
CA LEU A 471 -7.47 -19.69 8.87
C LEU A 471 -7.32 -18.82 7.60
N ARG A 472 -7.19 -17.50 7.77
CA ARG A 472 -7.09 -16.53 6.67
C ARG A 472 -5.88 -15.61 6.81
N ASN A 473 -5.69 -15.02 7.99
CA ASN A 473 -4.56 -14.14 8.26
C ASN A 473 -3.26 -14.95 8.39
N VAL A 474 -2.16 -14.42 7.82
CA VAL A 474 -0.85 -15.08 7.87
C VAL A 474 -0.15 -14.67 9.16
N THR A 475 0.39 -15.65 9.90
CA THR A 475 1.14 -15.39 11.12
C THR A 475 2.49 -14.73 10.83
N GLU A 476 3.03 -14.00 11.81
CA GLU A 476 4.36 -13.38 11.69
C GLU A 476 5.47 -14.42 11.42
N ASN A 477 5.31 -15.67 11.90
CA ASN A 477 6.21 -16.77 11.60
C ASN A 477 6.21 -17.12 10.10
N GLY A 478 5.02 -17.18 9.50
CA GLY A 478 4.87 -17.42 8.05
C GLY A 478 5.46 -16.28 7.23
N VAL A 479 5.11 -15.03 7.58
CA VAL A 479 5.64 -13.83 6.92
C VAL A 479 7.17 -13.78 7.04
N SER A 480 7.73 -14.03 8.22
CA SER A 480 9.18 -14.06 8.46
C SER A 480 9.87 -15.11 7.61
N HIS A 481 9.25 -16.29 7.41
CA HIS A 481 9.81 -17.32 6.54
C HIS A 481 9.86 -16.84 5.09
N VAL A 482 8.75 -16.32 4.57
CA VAL A 482 8.68 -15.75 3.21
C VAL A 482 9.75 -14.68 3.03
N MET A 483 9.84 -13.74 3.96
CA MET A 483 10.75 -12.61 3.83
C MET A 483 12.22 -13.01 3.95
N ARG A 484 12.56 -13.98 4.79
CA ARG A 484 13.92 -14.54 4.85
C ARG A 484 14.32 -15.15 3.51
N LEU A 485 13.42 -15.91 2.86
CA LEU A 485 13.69 -16.47 1.54
C LEU A 485 13.74 -15.39 0.46
N PHE A 486 12.85 -14.40 0.51
CA PHE A 486 12.86 -13.26 -0.41
C PHE A 486 14.20 -12.52 -0.33
N LEU A 487 14.65 -12.15 0.88
CA LEU A 487 15.93 -11.47 1.07
C LEU A 487 17.11 -12.34 0.64
N LYS A 488 17.09 -13.64 0.96
CA LYS A 488 18.13 -14.58 0.56
C LYS A 488 18.31 -14.67 -0.96
N HIS A 489 17.20 -14.70 -1.70
CA HIS A 489 17.22 -14.98 -3.15
C HIS A 489 17.14 -13.71 -4.01
N ALA A 490 16.40 -12.70 -3.57
CA ALA A 490 16.15 -11.49 -4.33
C ALA A 490 17.11 -10.34 -3.99
N THR A 491 18.04 -10.47 -3.03
CA THR A 491 18.98 -9.39 -2.66
C THR A 491 20.43 -9.80 -2.75
N ASP A 492 21.31 -8.83 -2.97
CA ASP A 492 22.75 -9.05 -2.89
C ASP A 492 23.18 -9.23 -1.42
N THR A 493 23.51 -10.47 -1.04
CA THR A 493 23.91 -10.90 0.32
C THR A 493 25.07 -10.15 0.97
N ARG A 494 25.72 -9.19 0.28
CA ARG A 494 26.72 -8.28 0.89
C ARG A 494 26.10 -7.22 1.81
N ALA A 495 24.79 -6.96 1.72
CA ALA A 495 24.08 -6.01 2.59
C ALA A 495 23.69 -6.60 3.97
N GLN A 496 23.82 -7.91 4.17
CA GLN A 496 23.31 -8.60 5.37
C GLN A 496 24.29 -8.63 6.58
N ASN A 497 25.47 -7.99 6.48
CA ASN A 497 26.48 -7.98 7.55
C ASN A 497 26.44 -6.75 8.48
N ALA A 498 25.40 -5.91 8.40
CA ALA A 498 25.13 -4.97 9.48
C ALA A 498 24.48 -5.74 10.64
N PRO A 499 25.04 -5.71 11.87
CA PRO A 499 24.45 -6.45 12.99
C PRO A 499 23.05 -5.90 13.27
N VAL A 500 22.03 -6.72 13.00
CA VAL A 500 20.69 -6.50 13.54
C VAL A 500 20.82 -6.67 15.05
N GLN A 501 20.76 -5.56 15.79
CA GLN A 501 20.59 -5.62 17.23
C GLN A 501 19.25 -6.31 17.50
N ALA A 502 19.31 -7.50 18.10
CA ALA A 502 18.12 -8.13 18.63
C ALA A 502 17.49 -7.16 19.65
N PRO A 503 16.16 -6.93 19.59
CA PRO A 503 15.51 -6.11 20.61
C PRO A 503 15.75 -6.75 21.99
N PRO A 504 15.92 -5.94 23.05
CA PRO A 504 16.12 -6.46 24.39
C PRO A 504 14.94 -7.36 24.79
N GLN A 505 15.26 -8.60 25.15
CA GLN A 505 14.30 -9.53 25.72
C GLN A 505 13.90 -9.05 27.12
N ASN A 506 12.91 -8.17 27.21
CA ASN A 506 12.23 -7.92 28.49
C ASN A 506 11.12 -8.95 28.67
N GLN A 507 11.29 -9.80 29.67
CA GLN A 507 10.28 -10.74 30.15
C GLN A 507 9.18 -9.99 30.91
N GLY A 508 7.93 -10.41 30.67
CA GLY A 508 6.76 -10.11 31.51
C GLY A 508 5.99 -8.83 31.14
N ASP A 509 4.71 -8.99 30.79
CA ASP A 509 3.63 -8.00 30.71
C ASP A 509 3.65 -6.92 29.60
N ALA A 510 4.79 -6.38 29.16
CA ALA A 510 4.83 -5.43 28.03
C ALA A 510 4.59 -6.09 26.65
N ASN A 511 4.71 -7.42 26.61
CA ASN A 511 4.63 -8.21 25.38
C ASN A 511 3.18 -8.39 24.90
N GLU A 512 2.18 -8.33 25.78
CA GLU A 512 0.76 -8.40 25.37
C GLU A 512 0.26 -7.08 24.78
N ALA A 513 0.63 -5.93 25.35
CA ALA A 513 0.24 -4.64 24.79
C ALA A 513 0.93 -4.37 23.44
N PHE A 514 2.20 -4.76 23.31
CA PHE A 514 2.93 -4.70 22.04
C PHE A 514 2.42 -5.72 21.03
N LYS A 515 2.07 -6.95 21.46
CA LYS A 515 1.42 -7.94 20.59
C LYS A 515 0.02 -7.49 20.17
N ARG A 516 -0.80 -6.93 21.06
CA ARG A 516 -2.12 -6.38 20.72
C ARG A 516 -2.01 -5.14 19.83
N ALA A 517 -1.01 -4.28 20.04
CA ALA A 517 -0.74 -3.14 19.16
C ALA A 517 -0.22 -3.60 17.79
N ALA A 518 0.60 -4.66 17.75
CA ALA A 518 1.07 -5.29 16.52
C ALA A 518 -0.04 -6.10 15.82
N GLU A 519 -0.94 -6.75 16.56
CA GLU A 519 -2.11 -7.47 16.08
C GLU A 519 -3.14 -6.48 15.53
N LYS A 520 -3.39 -5.35 16.20
CA LYS A 520 -4.16 -4.22 15.65
C LYS A 520 -3.49 -3.54 14.45
N PHE A 521 -2.16 -3.60 14.33
CA PHE A 521 -1.40 -3.11 13.16
C PHE A 521 -1.30 -4.14 12.03
N VAL A 522 -1.56 -5.41 12.33
CA VAL A 522 -1.57 -6.56 11.39
C VAL A 522 -3.00 -6.84 10.93
N GLU A 523 -4.01 -6.46 11.70
CA GLU A 523 -5.31 -5.99 11.22
C GLU A 523 -5.11 -4.71 10.40
N VAL A 524 -4.40 -4.83 9.29
CA VAL A 524 -4.78 -4.09 8.11
C VAL A 524 -6.19 -4.58 7.85
N GLU A 525 -7.20 -3.81 8.28
CA GLU A 525 -8.58 -4.05 7.88
C GLU A 525 -8.56 -4.05 6.35
N CYS A 526 -8.53 -5.25 5.79
CA CYS A 526 -8.64 -5.45 4.36
C CYS A 526 -9.99 -4.88 3.97
N GLU A 527 -10.07 -4.12 2.88
CA GLU A 527 -11.37 -3.66 2.36
C GLU A 527 -12.33 -4.85 2.17
N GLU A 528 -11.80 -6.04 1.84
CA GLU A 528 -12.58 -7.30 1.80
C GLU A 528 -13.23 -7.70 3.13
N ALA A 529 -12.72 -7.28 4.29
CA ALA A 529 -13.35 -7.56 5.57
C ALA A 529 -14.71 -6.86 5.72
N ALA A 530 -14.95 -5.77 4.96
CA ALA A 530 -16.25 -5.15 4.87
C ALA A 530 -17.32 -6.07 4.24
N LEU A 531 -16.92 -7.11 3.51
CA LEU A 531 -17.85 -8.09 2.92
C LEU A 531 -18.53 -8.99 3.95
N ASP A 532 -17.98 -9.08 5.17
CA ASP A 532 -18.47 -9.95 6.25
C ASP A 532 -19.36 -9.20 7.26
N ARG A 533 -19.57 -7.88 7.08
CA ARG A 533 -20.33 -7.01 7.99
C ARG A 533 -21.82 -6.92 7.67
#